data_AF-A0A0G1QSG2-F1
#
_entry.id   AF-A0A0G1QSG2-F1
#
_cell.length_a   1.000
_cell.length_b   1.000
_cell.length_c   1.000
_cell.angle_alpha   90.00
_cell.angle_beta   90.00
_cell.angle_gamma   90.00
#
_symmetry.space_group_name_H-M   'P 1'
#
loop_
_entity.id
_entity.type
_entity.pdbx_description
1 polymer ?
#
loop_
_entity_poly.entity_id
_entity_poly.type
_entity_poly.pdbx_seq_one_letter_code
_entity_poly.pdbx_strand_id
1 'polypeptide(L)'
;MRILGIETSCDETAAAVVEASSGKRLAFRVLSNVVASQVKIHAKTGGVVPEVAARAHAEAIIPIVRKALHEAGIRSQASGRRVDWLKSNPETLITNVPNCLDVIAVTAGP
;
A
#
# COMPACT_ATOMS: atom_id res chain seq x y z
N MET A 1 1.57 5.12 -16.62
CA MET A 1 2.32 4.50 -15.53
C MET A 1 1.43 4.36 -14.32
N ARG A 2 1.47 3.23 -13.61
CA ARG A 2 0.79 3.01 -12.32
C ARG A 2 1.80 2.89 -11.21
N ILE A 3 1.62 3.69 -10.19
CA ILE A 3 2.52 3.84 -9.05
C ILE A 3 1.78 3.38 -7.81
N LEU A 4 2.35 2.42 -7.07
CA LEU A 4 1.92 2.09 -5.72
C LEU A 4 2.70 2.96 -4.74
N GLY A 5 2.02 3.89 -4.08
CA GLY A 5 2.56 4.66 -2.96
C GLY A 5 2.30 3.94 -1.64
N ILE A 6 3.31 3.88 -0.77
CA ILE A 6 3.22 3.38 0.61
C ILE A 6 3.77 4.47 1.52
N GLU A 7 3.03 4.78 2.59
CA GLU A 7 3.36 5.83 3.55
C GLU A 7 3.26 5.28 4.97
N THR A 8 4.39 5.26 5.69
CA THR A 8 4.52 4.82 7.08
C THR A 8 5.47 5.71 7.89
N SER A 9 5.48 7.04 7.66
CA SER A 9 6.44 7.96 8.31
C SER A 9 6.17 8.27 9.79
N CYS A 10 4.91 8.16 10.26
CA CYS A 10 4.52 8.58 11.61
C CYS A 10 3.60 7.55 12.28
N ASP A 11 2.28 7.78 12.31
CA ASP A 11 1.31 6.95 13.01
C ASP A 11 0.18 6.47 12.09
N GLU A 12 0.40 6.55 10.79
CA GLU A 12 -0.55 6.13 9.75
C GLU A 12 0.12 5.14 8.82
N THR A 13 -0.59 4.05 8.52
CA THR A 13 -0.19 3.13 7.44
C THR A 13 -1.11 3.39 6.27
N ALA A 14 -0.58 3.93 5.19
CA ALA A 14 -1.37 4.23 4.01
C ALA A 14 -0.79 3.58 2.75
N ALA A 15 -1.68 3.23 1.82
CA ALA A 15 -1.31 2.83 0.48
C ALA A 15 -2.28 3.44 -0.55
N ALA A 16 -1.74 3.88 -1.67
CA ALA A 16 -2.51 4.46 -2.76
C ALA A 16 -1.97 3.98 -4.11
N VAL A 17 -2.86 3.84 -5.10
CA VAL A 17 -2.46 3.62 -6.48
C VAL A 17 -2.74 4.87 -7.28
N VAL A 18 -1.71 5.39 -7.96
CA VAL A 18 -1.81 6.58 -8.80
C VAL A 18 -1.45 6.23 -10.24
N GLU A 19 -2.31 6.63 -11.18
CA GLU A 19 -2.03 6.57 -12.61
C GLU A 19 -1.43 7.90 -13.06
N ALA A 20 -0.19 7.86 -13.54
CA ALA A 20 0.50 8.99 -14.15
C ALA A 20 0.52 8.82 -15.67
N SER A 21 0.11 9.85 -16.41
CA SER A 21 0.15 9.88 -17.87
C SER A 21 0.98 11.05 -18.36
N SER A 22 1.83 10.81 -19.35
CA SER A 22 2.58 11.85 -20.05
C SER A 22 1.91 12.15 -21.39
N GLY A 23 1.65 13.44 -21.64
CA GLY A 23 1.11 13.98 -22.88
C GLY A 23 1.63 15.41 -23.05
N LYS A 24 0.81 16.36 -23.51
CA LYS A 24 1.21 17.79 -23.54
C LYS A 24 1.50 18.38 -22.15
N ARG A 25 0.95 17.78 -21.08
CA ARG A 25 1.21 18.07 -19.67
C ARG A 25 1.21 16.77 -18.87
N LEU A 26 1.95 16.78 -17.77
CA LEU A 26 1.91 15.70 -16.78
C LEU A 26 0.55 15.71 -16.07
N ALA A 27 -0.10 14.55 -15.99
CA ALA A 27 -1.38 14.39 -15.30
C ALA A 27 -1.35 13.16 -14.39
N PHE A 28 -2.04 13.26 -13.26
CA PHE A 28 -2.14 12.22 -12.25
C PHE A 28 -3.60 11.95 -11.92
N ARG A 29 -3.93 10.67 -11.69
CA ARG A 29 -5.25 10.23 -11.24
C ARG A 29 -5.09 9.23 -10.11
N VAL A 30 -5.73 9.49 -8.98
CA VAL A 30 -5.77 8.54 -7.86
C VAL A 30 -6.80 7.45 -8.19
N LEU A 31 -6.36 6.20 -8.22
CA LEU A 31 -7.19 5.01 -8.46
C LEU A 31 -7.71 4.41 -7.15
N SER A 32 -6.93 4.51 -6.07
CA SER A 32 -7.32 4.13 -4.71
C SER A 32 -6.49 4.88 -3.67
N ASN A 33 -7.02 5.00 -2.46
CA ASN A 33 -6.33 5.58 -1.31
C ASN A 33 -6.89 4.97 -0.02
N VAL A 34 -6.07 4.23 0.71
CA VAL A 34 -6.46 3.49 1.91
C VAL A 34 -5.55 3.89 3.05
N VAL A 35 -6.13 4.23 4.20
CA VAL A 35 -5.40 4.68 5.40
C VAL A 35 -5.86 3.89 6.63
N ALA A 36 -4.91 3.41 7.42
CA ALA A 36 -5.12 2.95 8.80
C ALA A 36 -4.41 3.90 9.76
N SER A 37 -5.18 4.63 10.57
CA SER A 37 -4.67 5.59 11.55
C SER A 37 -4.54 4.97 12.94
N GLN A 38 -3.45 5.29 13.64
CA GLN A 38 -3.17 4.84 15.00
C GLN A 38 -3.56 5.88 16.06
N VAL A 39 -4.27 6.96 15.70
CA VAL A 39 -4.68 8.03 16.63
C VAL A 39 -5.34 7.49 17.92
N LYS A 40 -6.18 6.46 17.82
CA LYS A 40 -6.83 5.85 18.99
C LYS A 40 -5.86 5.11 19.92
N ILE A 41 -4.77 4.57 19.38
CA ILE A 41 -3.73 3.87 20.14
C ILE A 41 -2.92 4.90 20.94
N HIS A 42 -2.45 5.95 20.26
CA HIS A 42 -1.61 7.00 20.85
C HIS A 42 -2.39 8.02 21.68
N ALA A 43 -3.73 8.06 21.59
CA ALA A 43 -4.57 8.85 22.47
C ALA A 43 -4.38 8.49 23.97
N LYS A 44 -4.00 7.24 24.27
CA LYS A 44 -3.73 6.79 25.65
C LYS A 44 -2.44 7.35 26.22
N THR A 45 -1.47 7.67 25.37
CA THR A 45 -0.12 8.13 25.74
C THR A 45 0.05 9.64 25.56
N GLY A 46 -0.90 10.32 24.91
CA GLY A 46 -0.83 11.77 24.65
C GLY A 46 0.18 12.16 23.57
N GLY A 47 0.69 11.17 22.81
CA GLY A 47 1.71 11.34 21.79
C GLY A 47 2.14 10.01 21.18
N VAL A 48 2.78 10.07 20.02
CA VAL A 48 3.23 8.89 19.28
C VAL A 48 4.37 8.19 20.02
N VAL A 49 4.20 6.91 20.30
CA VAL A 49 5.27 6.04 20.82
C VAL A 49 5.88 5.27 19.63
N PRO A 50 7.15 5.51 19.25
CA PRO A 50 7.74 4.96 18.03
C PRO A 50 7.62 3.43 17.90
N GLU A 51 7.95 2.69 18.96
CA GLU A 51 7.86 1.21 18.94
C GLU A 51 6.43 0.70 18.71
N VAL A 52 5.44 1.39 19.27
CA VAL A 52 4.02 1.03 19.09
C VAL A 52 3.58 1.34 17.66
N ALA A 53 4.08 2.43 17.09
CA ALA A 53 3.82 2.79 15.70
C ALA A 53 4.42 1.78 14.73
N ALA A 54 5.69 1.43 14.91
CA ALA A 54 6.41 0.42 14.13
C ALA A 54 5.64 -0.91 14.07
N ARG A 55 5.19 -1.39 15.23
CA ARG A 55 4.42 -2.64 15.32
C ARG A 55 3.08 -2.54 14.60
N ALA A 56 2.36 -1.43 14.77
CA ALA A 56 1.10 -1.22 14.08
C ALA A 56 1.27 -1.09 12.56
N HIS A 57 2.37 -0.50 12.07
CA HIS A 57 2.72 -0.51 10.65
C HIS A 57 2.94 -1.92 10.12
N ALA A 58 3.73 -2.75 10.82
CA ALA A 58 4.00 -4.13 10.44
C ALA A 58 2.72 -4.99 10.36
N GLU A 59 1.77 -4.77 11.28
CA GLU A 59 0.47 -5.46 11.29
C GLU A 59 -0.47 -4.96 10.16
N ALA A 60 -0.40 -3.67 9.81
CA ALA A 60 -1.33 -3.04 8.86
C ALA A 60 -0.85 -3.07 7.39
N ILE A 61 0.46 -3.18 7.12
CA ILE A 61 1.00 -2.93 5.78
C ILE A 61 0.42 -3.87 4.70
N ILE A 62 0.36 -5.17 4.99
CA ILE A 62 -0.16 -6.17 4.05
C ILE A 62 -1.65 -5.96 3.76
N PRO A 63 -2.57 -5.86 4.75
CA PRO A 63 -3.99 -5.64 4.46
C PRO A 63 -4.26 -4.30 3.77
N ILE A 64 -3.51 -3.24 4.09
CA ILE A 64 -3.68 -1.91 3.49
C ILE A 64 -3.27 -1.91 2.02
N VAL A 65 -2.10 -2.46 1.69
CA VAL A 65 -1.64 -2.58 0.29
C VAL A 65 -2.62 -3.43 -0.53
N ARG A 66 -3.07 -4.56 0.03
CA ARG A 66 -4.03 -5.44 -0.66
C ARG A 66 -5.35 -4.74 -0.95
N LYS A 67 -5.87 -3.98 0.01
CA LYS A 67 -7.10 -3.21 -0.17
C LYS A 67 -6.92 -2.12 -1.24
N ALA A 68 -5.79 -1.40 -1.22
CA ALA A 68 -5.49 -0.38 -2.22
C ALA A 68 -5.41 -0.95 -3.64
N LEU A 69 -4.74 -2.10 -3.83
CA LEU A 69 -4.67 -2.77 -5.14
C LEU A 69 -6.05 -3.23 -5.61
N HIS A 70 -6.84 -3.82 -4.70
CA HIS A 70 -8.19 -4.25 -5.01
C HIS A 70 -9.11 -3.08 -5.42
N GLU A 71 -9.11 -1.99 -4.66
CA GLU A 71 -9.90 -0.77 -4.96
C GLU A 71 -9.47 -0.11 -6.27
N ALA A 72 -8.18 -0.19 -6.63
CA ALA A 72 -7.68 0.30 -7.91
C ALA A 72 -8.03 -0.60 -9.11
N GLY A 73 -8.70 -1.74 -8.88
CA GLY A 73 -9.00 -2.72 -9.92
C GLY A 73 -7.78 -3.53 -10.39
N ILE A 74 -6.67 -3.48 -9.65
CA ILE A 74 -5.46 -4.24 -9.94
C ILE A 74 -5.63 -5.67 -9.40
N ARG A 75 -5.80 -6.63 -10.31
CA ARG A 75 -5.88 -8.06 -10.00
C ARG A 75 -4.59 -8.73 -10.44
N SER A 76 -4.00 -9.57 -9.60
CA SER A 76 -2.81 -10.32 -10.00
C SER A 76 -3.13 -11.31 -11.11
N GLN A 77 -2.35 -11.28 -12.19
CA GLN A 77 -2.28 -12.38 -13.14
C GLN A 77 -0.97 -13.12 -12.90
N ALA A 78 -0.99 -14.13 -12.04
CA ALA A 78 0.12 -15.07 -11.99
C ALA A 78 -0.10 -16.09 -13.13
N SER A 79 0.66 -15.95 -14.22
CA SER A 79 0.94 -17.01 -15.20
C SER A 79 -0.25 -17.92 -15.56
N GLY A 80 -1.24 -17.39 -16.27
CA GLY A 80 -2.30 -18.20 -16.90
C GLY A 80 -3.29 -18.92 -15.96
N ARG A 81 -3.16 -18.78 -14.63
CA ARG A 81 -4.17 -19.23 -13.66
C ARG A 81 -4.69 -18.02 -12.88
N ARG A 82 -6.00 -17.97 -12.64
CA ARG A 82 -6.63 -17.04 -11.70
C ARG A 82 -6.12 -17.37 -10.29
N VAL A 83 -4.98 -16.81 -9.91
CA VAL A 83 -4.49 -16.91 -8.54
C VAL A 83 -4.94 -15.68 -7.80
N ASP A 84 -5.68 -15.90 -6.72
CA ASP A 84 -6.14 -14.85 -5.83
C ASP A 84 -4.94 -14.41 -5.00
N TRP A 85 -4.29 -13.29 -5.36
CA TRP A 85 -3.17 -12.69 -4.60
C TRP A 85 -3.50 -12.50 -3.12
N LEU A 86 -4.80 -12.45 -2.81
CA LEU A 86 -5.32 -12.38 -1.47
C LEU A 86 -5.09 -13.68 -0.65
N LYS A 87 -4.73 -14.80 -1.28
CA LYS A 87 -4.57 -16.10 -0.62
C LYS A 87 -3.15 -16.66 -0.69
N SER A 88 -2.22 -15.96 -1.33
CA SER A 88 -0.82 -16.38 -1.47
C SER A 88 0.00 -16.11 -0.21
N ASN A 89 0.93 -17.01 0.12
CA ASN A 89 1.86 -16.91 1.24
C ASN A 89 2.64 -15.58 1.22
N PRO A 90 3.00 -15.01 2.39
CA PRO A 90 3.76 -13.76 2.47
C PRO A 90 5.06 -13.76 1.65
N GLU A 91 5.78 -14.89 1.63
CA GLU A 91 7.01 -15.07 0.85
C GLU A 91 6.79 -14.98 -0.67
N THR A 92 5.58 -15.31 -1.13
CA THR A 92 5.21 -15.25 -2.57
C THR A 92 4.64 -13.89 -2.98
N LEU A 93 4.38 -12.97 -2.04
CA LEU A 93 3.94 -11.60 -2.33
C LEU A 93 5.07 -10.77 -2.93
N ILE A 94 6.31 -10.97 -2.47
CA ILE A 94 7.49 -10.24 -2.96
C ILE A 94 7.82 -10.66 -4.40
N THR A 95 7.59 -11.93 -4.74
CA THR A 95 7.96 -12.49 -6.05
C THR A 95 6.89 -12.33 -7.14
N ASN A 96 5.66 -11.92 -6.80
CA ASN A 96 4.54 -11.84 -7.74
C ASN A 96 3.90 -10.46 -7.82
N VAL A 97 4.65 -9.36 -7.68
CA VAL A 97 4.10 -8.00 -7.86
C VAL A 97 3.26 -7.96 -9.14
N PRO A 98 1.99 -7.47 -9.11
CA PRO A 98 1.16 -7.48 -10.29
C PRO A 98 1.87 -6.81 -11.47
N ASN A 99 2.01 -7.51 -12.60
CA ASN A 99 2.71 -7.04 -13.81
C ASN A 99 2.19 -5.70 -14.37
N CYS A 100 1.10 -5.15 -13.82
CA CYS A 100 0.50 -3.88 -14.20
C CYS A 100 0.89 -2.70 -13.30
N LEU A 101 1.75 -2.88 -12.30
CA LEU A 101 2.41 -1.81 -11.55
C LEU A 101 3.78 -1.52 -12.16
N ASP A 102 4.08 -0.25 -12.37
CA ASP A 102 5.35 0.19 -12.96
C ASP A 102 6.37 0.61 -11.90
N VAL A 103 5.90 1.16 -10.77
CA VAL A 103 6.75 1.73 -9.71
C VAL A 103 6.12 1.48 -8.33
N ILE A 104 6.96 1.22 -7.33
CA ILE A 104 6.61 1.28 -5.91
C ILE A 104 7.39 2.43 -5.27
N ALA A 105 6.69 3.40 -4.71
CA ALA A 105 7.26 4.53 -3.99
C ALA A 105 6.94 4.37 -2.50
N VAL A 106 7.97 4.37 -1.65
CA VAL A 106 7.82 4.09 -0.22
C VAL A 106 8.41 5.24 0.59
N THR A 107 7.60 5.80 1.49
CA THR A 107 8.06 6.62 2.60
C THR A 107 7.97 5.77 3.86
N ALA A 108 9.06 5.71 4.63
CA ALA A 108 9.12 4.95 5.86
C ALA A 108 9.55 5.82 7.04
N GLY A 109 8.99 5.52 8.20
CA GLY A 109 9.32 6.07 9.50
C GLY A 109 9.52 4.93 10.50
N PRO A 110 9.16 5.12 11.78
CA PRO A 110 9.49 4.21 12.86
C PRO A 110 8.96 2.78 12.65
#